data_AF-A0A961PN62-F1
#
_entry.id   AF-A0A961PN62-F1
#
_cell.length_a   1.000
_cell.length_b   1.000
_cell.length_c   1.000
_cell.angle_alpha   90.00
_cell.angle_beta   90.00
_cell.angle_gamma   90.00
#
_symmetry.space_group_name_H-M   'P 1'
#
loop_
_entity.id
_entity.type
_entity.pdbx_description
1 polymer ?
#
loop_
_entity_poly.entity_id
_entity_poly.type
_entity_poly.pdbx_seq_one_letter_code
_entity_poly.pdbx_strand_id
1 'polypeptide(L)'
;GMEPRGMPLSVFFTGPAREELTLALGQVAQGARATLPLRADRGLGQPPMDGLLGLMPLTDRDGRLSRVLGVLETLGPVGRAPRRFRTTAPMQAEAASAPRVPRPAPGQRPALRLISGGRA
;
A
#
# COMPACT_ATOMS: atom_id res chain seq x y z
N GLY A 1 5.89 -17.61 -11.70
CA GLY A 1 5.64 -16.15 -11.62
C GLY A 1 6.92 -15.42 -11.97
N MET A 2 6.82 -14.16 -12.42
CA MET A 2 8.02 -13.31 -12.58
C MET A 2 8.43 -12.72 -11.24
N GLU A 3 9.71 -12.40 -11.10
CA GLU A 3 10.25 -11.65 -9.96
C GLU A 3 9.84 -10.17 -10.09
N PRO A 4 9.01 -9.61 -9.18
CA PRO A 4 8.53 -8.24 -9.30
C PRO A 4 9.54 -7.19 -8.83
N ARG A 5 10.63 -7.57 -8.15
CA ARG A 5 11.65 -6.61 -7.70
C ARG A 5 12.22 -5.82 -8.88
N GLY A 6 12.29 -4.50 -8.72
CA GLY A 6 12.76 -3.57 -9.75
C GLY A 6 11.68 -3.14 -10.76
N MET A 7 10.51 -3.77 -10.75
CA MET A 7 9.38 -3.32 -11.57
C MET A 7 8.64 -2.16 -10.90
N PRO A 8 8.18 -1.16 -11.67
CA PRO A 8 7.36 -0.09 -11.12
C PRO A 8 5.96 -0.60 -10.75
N LEU A 9 5.37 -0.08 -9.67
CA LEU A 9 4.01 -0.42 -9.24
C LEU A 9 2.96 -0.18 -10.35
N SER A 10 3.21 0.75 -11.28
CA SER A 10 2.33 1.08 -12.41
C SER A 10 2.08 -0.07 -13.39
N VAL A 11 2.86 -1.16 -13.35
CA VAL A 11 2.62 -2.35 -14.20
C VAL A 11 1.32 -3.06 -13.88
N PHE A 12 0.82 -2.92 -12.65
CA PHE A 12 -0.47 -3.45 -12.22
C PHE A 12 -1.65 -2.58 -12.68
N PHE A 13 -1.41 -1.42 -13.31
CA PHE A 13 -2.45 -0.46 -13.66
C PHE A 13 -2.67 -0.38 -15.17
N THR A 14 -3.92 -0.16 -15.57
CA THR A 14 -4.26 0.26 -16.94
C THR A 14 -3.69 1.65 -17.22
N GLY A 15 -3.59 2.05 -18.50
CA GLY A 15 -3.03 3.35 -18.90
C GLY A 15 -3.65 4.53 -18.12
N PRO A 16 -4.99 4.72 -18.19
CA PRO A 16 -5.65 5.84 -17.52
C PRO A 16 -5.48 5.84 -15.99
N ALA A 17 -5.48 4.66 -15.36
CA ALA A 17 -5.39 4.57 -13.90
C ALA A 17 -4.01 4.91 -13.33
N ARG A 18 -2.99 5.09 -14.18
CA ARG A 18 -1.65 5.52 -13.75
C ARG A 18 -1.62 6.98 -13.33
N GLU A 19 -2.52 7.82 -13.85
CA GLU A 19 -2.63 9.22 -13.45
C GLU A 19 -3.07 9.31 -11.98
N GLU A 20 -4.11 8.57 -11.61
CA GLU A 20 -4.60 8.51 -10.23
C GLU A 20 -3.55 7.92 -9.27
N LEU A 21 -2.81 6.90 -9.71
CA LEU A 21 -1.67 6.38 -8.93
C LEU A 21 -0.58 7.43 -8.71
N THR A 22 -0.30 8.27 -9.71
CA THR A 22 0.69 9.33 -9.62
C THR A 22 0.26 10.40 -8.63
N LEU A 23 -1.01 10.80 -8.66
CA LEU A 23 -1.60 11.71 -7.68
C LEU A 23 -1.48 11.15 -6.26
N ALA A 24 -1.80 9.87 -6.07
CA ALA A 24 -1.68 9.20 -4.78
C ALA A 24 -0.26 9.17 -4.23
N LEU A 25 0.72 8.82 -5.06
CA LEU A 25 2.12 8.87 -4.67
C LEU A 25 2.57 10.30 -4.34
N GLY A 26 2.05 11.32 -5.04
CA GLY A 26 2.30 12.73 -4.75
C GLY A 26 1.74 13.17 -3.39
N GLN A 27 0.55 12.72 -3.02
CA GLN A 27 -0.04 12.96 -1.69
C GLN A 27 0.75 12.25 -0.59
N VAL A 28 1.14 10.99 -0.83
CA VAL A 28 1.91 10.21 0.13
C VAL A 28 3.31 10.80 0.35
N ALA A 29 3.93 11.34 -0.71
CA ALA A 29 5.20 12.05 -0.61
C ALA A 29 5.12 13.32 0.27
N GLN A 30 3.92 13.88 0.45
CA GLN A 30 3.64 15.00 1.37
C GLN A 30 3.21 14.53 2.77
N GLY A 31 3.20 13.22 3.03
CA GLY A 31 2.87 12.64 4.32
C GLY A 31 1.41 12.21 4.48
N ALA A 32 0.59 12.21 3.42
CA ALA A 32 -0.75 11.64 3.49
C ALA A 32 -0.73 10.11 3.42
N ARG A 33 -1.78 9.46 3.90
CA ARG A 33 -2.13 8.07 3.54
C ARG A 33 -3.09 8.14 2.37
N ALA A 34 -2.93 7.26 1.38
CA ALA A 34 -3.79 7.24 0.21
C ALA A 34 -4.40 5.86 -0.02
N THR A 35 -5.64 5.82 -0.47
CA THR A 35 -6.38 4.61 -0.81
C THR A 35 -6.99 4.74 -2.20
N LEU A 36 -6.81 3.71 -3.02
CA LEU A 36 -7.34 3.63 -4.38
C LEU A 36 -8.22 2.37 -4.50
N PRO A 37 -9.54 2.54 -4.66
CA PRO A 37 -10.44 1.46 -5.05
C PRO A 37 -10.16 1.00 -6.49
N LEU A 38 -9.95 -0.30 -6.68
CA LEU A 38 -9.49 -0.90 -7.92
C LEU A 38 -10.44 -1.98 -8.44
N ARG A 39 -10.43 -2.18 -9.76
CA ARG A 39 -11.07 -3.33 -10.40
C ARG A 39 -10.27 -3.79 -11.62
N ALA A 40 -10.11 -5.10 -11.76
CA ALA A 40 -9.60 -5.73 -12.96
C ALA A 40 -10.78 -6.28 -13.77
N ASP A 41 -10.86 -5.87 -15.04
CA ASP A 41 -11.98 -6.23 -15.90
C ASP A 41 -11.96 -7.72 -16.26
N ARG A 42 -13.14 -8.20 -16.69
CA ARG A 42 -13.30 -9.56 -17.18
C ARG A 42 -12.60 -9.72 -18.53
N GLY A 43 -11.98 -10.88 -18.72
CA GLY A 43 -11.42 -11.33 -19.99
C GLY A 43 -11.53 -12.85 -20.13
N LEU A 44 -10.97 -13.39 -21.22
CA LEU A 44 -10.93 -14.83 -21.43
C LEU A 44 -10.04 -15.51 -20.37
N GLY A 45 -10.61 -16.38 -19.54
CA GLY A 45 -9.91 -17.00 -18.41
C GLY A 45 -9.55 -16.02 -17.29
N GLN A 46 -10.18 -14.85 -17.27
CA GLN A 46 -9.92 -13.77 -16.34
C GLN A 46 -11.25 -13.28 -15.75
N PRO A 47 -11.71 -13.87 -14.64
CA PRO A 47 -12.91 -13.40 -13.98
C PRO A 47 -12.71 -11.96 -13.46
N PRO A 48 -13.79 -11.17 -13.33
CA PRO A 48 -13.69 -9.84 -12.73
C PRO A 48 -13.17 -9.96 -11.30
N MET A 49 -12.36 -8.99 -10.88
CA MET A 49 -11.72 -8.98 -9.57
C MET A 49 -11.71 -7.56 -9.02
N ASP A 50 -12.16 -7.42 -7.79
CA ASP A 50 -12.07 -6.15 -7.06
C ASP A 50 -10.75 -6.09 -6.31
N GLY A 51 -10.29 -4.89 -6.02
CA GLY A 51 -9.09 -4.69 -5.22
C GLY A 51 -9.05 -3.33 -4.56
N LEU A 52 -8.09 -3.17 -3.68
CA LEU A 52 -7.83 -1.93 -2.95
C LEU A 52 -6.32 -1.77 -2.82
N LEU A 53 -5.79 -0.63 -3.26
CA LEU A 53 -4.41 -0.25 -2.98
C LEU A 53 -4.40 0.77 -1.84
N GLY A 54 -3.79 0.42 -0.72
CA GLY A 54 -3.43 1.35 0.35
C GLY A 54 -1.96 1.73 0.28
N LEU A 55 -1.65 3.01 0.47
CA LEU A 55 -0.30 3.56 0.46
C LEU A 55 -0.06 4.42 1.72
N MET A 56 1.07 4.21 2.38
CA MET A 56 1.43 4.92 3.61
C MET A 56 2.87 5.43 3.55
N PRO A 57 3.13 6.65 4.06
CA PRO A 57 4.47 7.21 4.09
C PRO A 57 5.27 6.57 5.23
N LEU A 58 6.55 6.27 4.97
CA LEU A 58 7.49 5.81 5.98
C LEU A 58 8.60 6.84 6.19
N THR A 59 8.85 7.16 7.45
CA THR A 59 9.99 7.99 7.86
C THR A 59 11.22 7.12 8.11
N ASP A 60 12.39 7.64 7.77
CA ASP A 60 13.66 7.10 8.26
C ASP A 60 13.92 7.50 9.73
N ARG A 61 15.15 7.23 10.21
CA ARG A 61 15.56 7.55 11.59
C ARG A 61 15.61 9.05 11.87
N ASP A 62 15.83 9.87 10.84
CA ASP A 62 15.92 11.32 10.94
C ASP A 62 14.54 11.99 10.76
N GLY A 63 13.48 11.19 10.61
CA GLY A 63 12.12 11.66 10.42
C GLY A 63 11.81 12.09 8.98
N ARG A 64 12.69 11.83 8.01
CA ARG A 64 12.45 12.18 6.61
C ARG A 64 11.62 11.11 5.92
N LEU A 65 10.62 11.53 5.15
CA LEU A 65 9.88 10.64 4.27
C LEU A 65 10.82 10.13 3.18
N SER A 66 11.14 8.84 3.21
CA SER A 66 12.10 8.23 2.28
C SER A 66 11.51 7.06 1.50
N ARG A 67 10.42 6.47 1.99
CA ARG A 67 9.85 5.22 1.46
C ARG A 67 8.33 5.26 1.58
N VAL A 68 7.68 4.42 0.77
CA VAL A 68 6.23 4.18 0.84
C VAL A 68 6.01 2.70 1.14
N LEU A 69 5.14 2.43 2.10
CA LEU A 69 4.59 1.09 2.32
C LEU A 69 3.29 0.97 1.53
N GLY A 70 3.19 -0.06 0.69
CA GLY A 70 1.98 -0.36 -0.07
C GLY A 70 1.36 -1.68 0.33
N VAL A 71 0.02 -1.75 0.30
CA VAL A 71 -0.76 -2.98 0.43
C VAL A 71 -1.73 -3.04 -0.74
N LEU A 72 -1.63 -4.10 -1.54
CA LEU A 72 -2.60 -4.39 -2.61
C LEU A 72 -3.44 -5.59 -2.17
N GLU A 73 -4.69 -5.33 -1.83
CA GLU A 73 -5.69 -6.35 -1.55
C GLU A 73 -6.46 -6.68 -2.83
N THR A 74 -6.80 -7.96 -3.01
CA THR A 74 -7.65 -8.41 -4.12
C THR A 74 -8.71 -9.36 -3.60
N LEU A 75 -9.96 -9.18 -4.05
CA LEU A 75 -11.07 -10.06 -3.72
C LEU A 75 -11.53 -10.82 -4.97
N GLY A 76 -11.54 -12.15 -4.85
CA GLY A 76 -11.95 -13.07 -5.91
C GLY A 76 -10.78 -13.85 -6.55
N PRO A 77 -11.08 -14.77 -7.48
CA PRO A 77 -10.06 -15.58 -8.14
C PRO A 77 -9.21 -14.74 -9.12
N VAL A 78 -7.88 -14.85 -9.04
CA VAL A 78 -6.94 -14.11 -9.91
C VAL A 78 -7.13 -14.44 -11.39
N GLY A 79 -7.36 -15.73 -11.70
CA GLY A 79 -7.42 -16.22 -13.07
C GLY A 79 -6.09 -16.11 -13.81
N ARG A 80 -6.14 -15.95 -15.13
CA ARG A 80 -4.94 -15.89 -15.98
C ARG A 80 -4.21 -14.55 -15.87
N ALA A 81 -2.89 -14.57 -15.68
CA ALA A 81 -2.05 -13.37 -15.73
C ALA A 81 -1.82 -12.87 -17.18
N PRO A 82 -1.48 -11.56 -17.39
CA PRO A 82 -1.40 -10.49 -16.40
C PRO A 82 -2.77 -9.92 -16.01
N ARG A 83 -2.89 -9.38 -14.79
CA ARG A 83 -4.06 -8.63 -14.32
C ARG A 83 -3.69 -7.17 -14.13
N ARG A 84 -4.42 -6.29 -14.81
CA ARG A 84 -4.29 -4.84 -14.70
C ARG A 84 -5.57 -4.26 -14.13
N PHE A 85 -5.41 -3.29 -13.25
CA PHE A 85 -6.48 -2.64 -12.53
C PHE A 85 -6.76 -1.25 -13.09
N ARG A 86 -8.03 -0.89 -13.17
CA ARG A 86 -8.50 0.49 -13.27
C ARG A 86 -8.99 0.96 -11.92
N THR A 87 -9.03 2.27 -11.70
CA THR A 87 -9.68 2.85 -10.53
C THR A 87 -11.20 2.82 -10.71
N THR A 88 -11.93 2.57 -9.63
CA THR A 88 -13.40 2.55 -9.62
C THR A 88 -14.00 3.79 -8.95
N ALA A 89 -13.20 4.53 -8.20
CA ALA A 89 -13.53 5.79 -7.59
C ALA A 89 -12.26 6.67 -7.53
N PRO A 90 -12.40 7.99 -7.33
CA PRO A 90 -11.27 8.86 -7.06
C PRO A 90 -10.44 8.36 -5.88
N MET A 91 -9.13 8.60 -5.93
CA MET A 91 -8.24 8.34 -4.82
C MET A 91 -8.67 9.17 -3.60
N GLN A 92 -8.70 8.51 -2.44
CA GLN A 92 -8.92 9.16 -1.15
C GLN A 92 -7.58 9.37 -0.48
N ALA A 93 -7.32 10.58 -0.01
CA ALA A 93 -6.10 10.92 0.73
C ALA A 93 -6.47 11.54 2.08
N GLU A 94 -5.81 11.08 3.13
CA GLU A 94 -6.01 11.55 4.49
C GLU A 94 -4.66 11.93 5.08
N ALA A 95 -4.61 13.03 5.84
CA ALA A 95 -3.39 13.39 6.55
C ALA A 95 -2.98 12.23 7.47
N ALA A 96 -1.74 11.74 7.34
CA ALA A 96 -1.26 10.75 8.29
C ALA A 96 -1.14 11.43 9.66
N SER A 97 -2.02 11.07 10.59
CA SER A 97 -1.76 11.39 11.99
C SER A 97 -0.46 10.66 12.37
N ALA A 98 0.52 11.43 12.87
CA ALA A 98 1.73 10.81 13.38
C ALA A 98 1.32 9.87 14.51
N PRO A 99 1.61 8.55 14.42
CA PRO A 99 1.48 7.71 15.59
C PRO A 99 2.45 8.29 16.63
N ARG A 100 1.92 8.84 17.73
CA ARG A 100 2.72 9.17 18.90
C ARG A 100 3.16 7.85 19.51
N VAL A 101 4.21 7.25 18.94
CA VAL A 101 5.01 6.27 19.65
C VAL A 101 5.82 7.07 20.66
N PRO A 102 5.57 6.95 21.97
CA PRO A 102 6.37 7.65 22.95
C PRO A 102 7.83 7.22 22.73
N ARG A 103 8.70 8.16 22.39
CA ARG A 103 10.13 7.89 22.37
C ARG A 103 10.50 7.59 23.84
N PRO A 104 11.04 6.39 24.16
CA PRO A 104 11.46 6.12 25.52
C PRO A 104 12.49 7.17 25.92
N ALA A 105 12.37 7.68 27.16
CA ALA A 105 13.32 8.64 27.67
C ALA A 105 14.74 8.03 27.66
N PRO A 106 15.81 8.82 27.42
CA PRO A 106 17.17 8.33 27.54
C PRO A 106 17.37 7.63 28.89
N GLY A 107 17.77 6.36 28.87
CA GLY A 107 17.97 5.54 30.08
C GLY A 107 16.82 4.62 30.48
N GLN A 108 15.66 4.70 29.82
CA GLN A 108 14.55 3.78 30.07
C GLN A 108 14.81 2.44 29.34
N ARG A 109 15.15 1.39 30.10
CA ARG A 109 15.27 0.03 29.54
C ARG A 109 13.90 -0.39 28.98
N PRO A 110 13.80 -0.84 27.72
CA PRO A 110 12.53 -1.33 27.19
C PRO A 110 12.06 -2.51 28.03
N ALA A 111 10.90 -2.35 28.67
CA ALA A 111 10.29 -3.42 29.45
C ALA A 111 9.66 -4.43 28.49
N LEU A 112 10.41 -5.49 28.18
CA LEU A 112 9.87 -6.67 27.50
C LEU A 112 8.81 -7.30 28.42
N ARG A 113 7.54 -7.18 28.05
CA ARG A 113 6.47 -7.95 28.67
C ARG A 113 6.32 -9.25 27.89
N LEU A 114 6.72 -10.36 28.50
CA LEU A 114 6.43 -11.68 27.98
C LEU A 114 4.91 -11.87 27.95
N ILE A 115 4.33 -11.99 26.76
CA ILE A 115 2.94 -12.38 26.60
C ILE A 115 2.88 -13.91 26.60
N SER A 116 2.21 -14.49 27.60
CA SER A 116 1.98 -15.94 27.66
C SER A 116 0.96 -16.30 26.57
N GLY A 117 1.40 -16.96 25.49
CA GLY A 117 0.48 -17.41 24.44
C GLY A 117 1.05 -17.73 23.07
N GLY A 118 2.34 -17.50 22.81
CA GLY A 118 2.96 -17.95 21.55
C GLY A 118 3.08 -19.47 21.53
N ARG A 119 2.24 -20.17 20.75
CA ARG A 119 2.49 -21.58 20.42
C ARG A 119 3.74 -21.64 19.54
N ALA A 120 4.67 -22.51 19.93
CA ALA A 120 5.88 -22.85 19.19
C ALA A 120 5.55 -23.56 17.87
#